data_AF-A0A7T8KFW7-F1
#
_entry.id   AF-A0A7T8KFW7-F1
#
_cell.length_a   1.000
_cell.length_b   1.000
_cell.length_c   1.000
_cell.angle_alpha   90.00
_cell.angle_beta   90.00
_cell.angle_gamma   90.00
#
_symmetry.space_group_name_H-M   'P 1'
#
loop_
_entity.id
_entity.type
_entity.pdbx_description
1 polymer ?
#
loop_
_entity_poly.entity_id
_entity_poly.type
_entity_poly.pdbx_seq_one_letter_code
_entity_poly.pdbx_strand_id
1 'polypeptide(L)'
;RIEYINGHFYGMENAEVTKTLLCFMYEDVVAMVPLPAINSSVIKKWYDNVLQVLQVGFDIAVVLCDAHTANRRFFAQELTPFLQTREYFCSSTPFDGTSMTAKFDHVVQLHRKEMGRSVKCAHKLSDRVLAPQPIERTKVQLGDHFFDDSTISCLMHCQGEEDIEWISTVEFMRLIRQFWLCVTVQSKFAAERKRDKRRKAISSNDQSQVYFLQKFATWLQDWERMTEGTKAGLSRETFMAPQHTANALQELANYLLTEKGFQYALLGKINSDPLEHRFGWYRQLVRANYFISVRQFLEAERKIRFKSLVKVNKLIMTEVTDIFREPEGHKAKINEEGDKNYLP
;
A
#
# COMPACT_ATOMS: atom_id res chain seq x y z
N ARG A 1 0.54 22.13 10.30
CA ARG A 1 1.23 23.18 11.11
C ARG A 1 1.73 24.24 10.14
N ILE A 2 1.42 25.51 10.41
CA ILE A 2 1.96 26.63 9.63
C ILE A 2 3.30 27.03 10.24
N GLU A 3 4.30 27.26 9.41
CA GLU A 3 5.61 27.77 9.82
C GLU A 3 5.98 28.97 8.95
N TYR A 4 6.50 30.06 9.54
CA TYR A 4 7.04 31.20 8.81
C TYR A 4 8.55 31.28 9.06
N ILE A 5 9.35 31.02 8.03
CA ILE A 5 10.81 30.98 8.13
C ILE A 5 11.40 31.60 6.87
N ASN A 6 12.41 32.47 7.03
CA ASN A 6 13.12 33.15 5.94
C ASN A 6 12.19 33.84 4.94
N GLY A 7 11.13 34.49 5.40
CA GLY A 7 10.19 35.19 4.53
C GLY A 7 9.11 34.31 3.89
N HIS A 8 9.13 32.99 4.12
CA HIS A 8 8.21 32.05 3.48
C HIS A 8 7.28 31.37 4.48
N PHE A 9 6.00 31.29 4.12
CA PHE A 9 5.02 30.47 4.82
C PHE A 9 5.03 29.04 4.27
N TYR A 10 5.09 28.07 5.18
CA TYR A 10 4.95 26.65 4.90
C TYR A 10 3.67 26.13 5.56
N GLY A 11 3.01 25.18 4.90
CA GLY A 11 1.77 24.60 5.43
C GLY A 11 0.53 25.46 5.21
N MET A 12 0.59 26.40 4.27
CA MET A 12 -0.57 27.15 3.77
C MET A 12 -0.64 27.07 2.25
N GLU A 13 -1.84 26.90 1.72
CA GLU A 13 -2.15 26.97 0.30
C GLU A 13 -3.43 27.82 0.16
N ASN A 14 -3.42 28.85 -0.69
CA ASN A 14 -4.55 29.78 -0.87
C ASN A 14 -5.14 30.33 0.44
N ALA A 15 -4.26 30.73 1.37
CA ALA A 15 -4.61 31.20 2.72
C ALA A 15 -5.30 30.17 3.64
N GLU A 16 -5.36 28.90 3.25
CA GLU A 16 -5.87 27.81 4.08
C GLU A 16 -4.75 26.92 4.60
N VAL A 17 -4.93 26.37 5.80
CA VAL A 17 -3.96 25.46 6.42
C VAL A 17 -3.99 24.12 5.70
N THR A 18 -2.83 23.66 5.24
CA THR A 18 -2.73 22.34 4.62
C THR A 18 -2.78 21.24 5.69
N LYS A 19 -3.58 20.21 5.40
CA LYS A 19 -3.86 19.09 6.31
C LYS A 19 -3.37 17.76 5.76
N THR A 20 -3.23 17.66 4.44
CA THR A 20 -2.88 16.43 3.72
C THR A 20 -1.75 16.69 2.74
N LEU A 21 -0.87 15.71 2.55
CA LEU A 21 0.10 15.69 1.47
C LEU A 21 -0.35 14.63 0.47
N LEU A 22 -0.75 15.05 -0.72
CA LEU A 22 -0.98 14.15 -1.84
C LEU A 22 0.37 13.80 -2.47
N CYS A 23 0.67 12.51 -2.61
CA CYS A 23 1.94 12.04 -3.12
C CYS A 23 1.75 11.02 -4.25
N PHE A 24 2.49 11.18 -5.33
CA PHE A 24 2.57 10.24 -6.44
C PHE A 24 3.98 9.68 -6.53
N MET A 25 4.11 8.37 -6.73
CA MET A 25 5.40 7.68 -6.70
C MET A 25 5.39 6.50 -7.68
N TYR A 26 6.55 6.23 -8.29
CA TYR A 26 6.78 5.06 -9.17
C TYR A 26 7.99 4.25 -8.69
N GLU A 27 9.11 4.92 -8.44
CA GLU A 27 10.28 4.39 -7.69
C GLU A 27 10.81 5.44 -6.72
N ASP A 28 10.77 6.69 -7.16
CA ASP A 28 10.94 7.88 -6.33
C ASP A 28 9.67 8.75 -6.42
N VAL A 29 9.60 9.77 -5.56
CA VAL A 29 8.48 10.71 -5.54
C VAL A 29 8.47 11.52 -6.85
N VAL A 30 7.37 11.42 -7.58
CA VAL A 30 7.17 12.16 -8.83
C VAL A 30 6.56 13.52 -8.53
N ALA A 31 5.50 13.52 -7.71
CA ALA A 31 4.83 14.74 -7.29
C ALA A 31 4.45 14.65 -5.82
N MET A 32 4.55 15.79 -5.15
CA MET A 32 4.06 15.99 -3.80
C MET A 32 3.36 17.33 -3.72
N VAL A 33 2.15 17.33 -3.18
CA VAL A 33 1.28 18.50 -3.16
C VAL A 33 0.67 18.65 -1.76
N PRO A 34 1.00 19.71 -1.01
CA PRO A 34 0.30 20.04 0.22
C PRO A 34 -1.09 20.58 -0.10
N LEU A 35 -2.12 20.03 0.54
CA LEU A 35 -3.52 20.34 0.26
C LEU A 35 -4.27 20.71 1.55
N PRO A 36 -5.10 21.77 1.53
CA PRO A 36 -6.06 22.06 2.60
C PRO A 36 -7.14 20.99 2.73
N ALA A 37 -7.63 20.52 1.58
CA ALA A 37 -8.62 19.46 1.47
C ALA A 37 -8.33 18.59 0.23
N ILE A 38 -8.58 17.28 0.37
CA ILE A 38 -8.46 16.32 -0.72
C ILE A 38 -9.85 15.88 -1.20
N ASN A 39 -10.06 15.92 -2.51
CA ASN A 39 -11.29 15.47 -3.18
C ASN A 39 -10.95 14.86 -4.55
N SER A 40 -11.94 14.30 -5.23
CA SER A 40 -11.75 13.57 -6.50
C SER A 40 -11.18 14.46 -7.61
N SER A 41 -11.69 15.69 -7.76
CA SER A 41 -11.27 16.59 -8.82
C SER A 41 -9.83 17.09 -8.65
N VAL A 42 -9.41 17.36 -7.41
CA VAL A 42 -8.02 17.70 -7.09
C VAL A 42 -7.09 16.52 -7.40
N ILE A 43 -7.50 15.29 -7.05
CA ILE A 43 -6.72 14.09 -7.39
C ILE A 43 -6.62 13.95 -8.91
N LYS A 44 -7.74 14.08 -9.66
CA LYS A 44 -7.76 13.98 -11.13
C LYS A 44 -6.81 14.98 -11.80
N LYS A 45 -6.86 16.25 -11.38
CA LYS A 45 -5.98 17.29 -11.92
C LYS A 45 -4.50 16.91 -11.79
N TRP A 46 -4.08 16.48 -10.61
CA TRP A 46 -2.69 16.11 -10.38
C TRP A 46 -2.30 14.78 -11.01
N TYR A 47 -3.23 13.83 -11.02
CA TYR A 47 -3.08 12.56 -11.71
C TYR A 47 -2.79 12.77 -13.20
N ASP A 48 -3.57 13.60 -13.89
CA ASP A 48 -3.37 13.87 -15.32
C ASP A 48 -2.01 14.51 -15.60
N ASN A 49 -1.61 15.49 -14.78
CA ASN A 49 -0.29 16.12 -14.91
C ASN A 49 0.85 15.12 -14.70
N VAL A 50 0.74 14.26 -13.67
CA VAL A 50 1.74 13.24 -13.39
C VAL A 50 1.79 12.19 -14.50
N LEU A 51 0.62 11.76 -14.99
CA LEU A 51 0.52 10.77 -16.05
C LEU A 51 1.15 11.28 -17.35
N GLN A 52 0.87 12.53 -17.74
CA GLN A 52 1.49 13.17 -18.91
C GLN A 52 3.01 13.18 -18.82
N VAL A 53 3.57 13.50 -17.65
CA VAL A 53 5.02 13.52 -17.43
C VAL A 53 5.62 12.11 -17.51
N LEU A 54 4.98 11.13 -16.88
CA LEU A 54 5.49 9.76 -16.87
C LEU A 54 5.38 9.09 -18.24
N GLN A 55 4.31 9.34 -18.99
CA GLN A 55 4.08 8.74 -20.31
C GLN A 55 5.12 9.14 -21.37
N VAL A 56 5.95 10.15 -21.11
CA VAL A 56 7.07 10.51 -21.99
C VAL A 56 8.11 9.39 -22.07
N GLY A 57 8.30 8.61 -21.00
CA GLY A 57 9.33 7.57 -20.93
C GLY A 57 8.87 6.24 -20.35
N PHE A 58 7.64 6.17 -19.84
CA PHE A 58 7.11 4.98 -19.18
C PHE A 58 5.76 4.59 -19.75
N ASP A 59 5.56 3.29 -19.87
CA ASP A 59 4.30 2.69 -20.20
C ASP A 59 3.56 2.32 -18.91
N ILE A 60 2.65 3.19 -18.49
CA ILE A 60 1.94 3.07 -17.21
C ILE A 60 0.77 2.11 -17.35
N ALA A 61 0.94 0.88 -16.85
CA ALA A 61 -0.08 -0.17 -16.90
C ALA A 61 -1.07 -0.19 -15.73
N VAL A 62 -0.68 0.35 -14.56
CA VAL A 62 -1.50 0.29 -13.35
C VAL A 62 -1.24 1.47 -12.42
N VAL A 63 -2.27 1.88 -11.69
CA VAL A 63 -2.23 2.94 -10.67
C VAL A 63 -2.80 2.38 -9.37
N LEU A 64 -2.14 2.67 -8.24
CA LEU A 64 -2.55 2.22 -6.93
C LEU A 64 -2.97 3.41 -6.07
N CYS A 65 -4.06 3.22 -5.32
CA CYS A 65 -4.54 4.20 -4.35
C CYS A 65 -5.08 3.46 -3.12
N ASP A 66 -5.13 4.16 -1.99
CA ASP A 66 -5.80 3.63 -0.80
C ASP A 66 -7.32 3.64 -0.97
N ALA A 67 -8.02 3.00 -0.03
CA ALA A 67 -9.48 2.99 -0.02
C ALA A 67 -10.09 4.27 0.58
N HIS A 68 -9.39 5.40 0.63
CA HIS A 68 -9.93 6.66 1.17
C HIS A 68 -11.10 7.18 0.31
N THR A 69 -12.07 7.86 0.93
CA THR A 69 -13.30 8.31 0.25
C THR A 69 -13.02 9.18 -0.98
N ALA A 70 -11.99 10.03 -0.93
CA ALA A 70 -11.59 10.84 -2.07
C ALA A 70 -11.07 9.99 -3.25
N ASN A 71 -10.29 8.95 -2.98
CA ASN A 71 -9.79 8.02 -4.00
C ASN A 71 -10.90 7.14 -4.58
N ARG A 72 -11.84 6.68 -3.75
CA ARG A 72 -13.02 5.95 -4.24
C ARG A 72 -13.88 6.80 -5.18
N ARG A 73 -14.10 8.07 -4.85
CA ARG A 73 -14.82 9.01 -5.73
C ARG A 73 -14.03 9.32 -7.00
N PHE A 74 -12.72 9.55 -6.89
CA PHE A 74 -11.84 9.72 -8.04
C PHE A 74 -11.95 8.54 -9.01
N PHE A 75 -11.86 7.32 -8.49
CA PHE A 75 -12.07 6.12 -9.30
C PHE A 75 -13.47 6.09 -9.94
N ALA A 76 -14.52 6.19 -9.14
CA ALA A 76 -15.91 5.99 -9.58
C ALA A 76 -16.50 7.12 -10.44
N GLN A 77 -15.99 8.33 -10.33
CA GLN A 77 -16.58 9.53 -10.94
C GLN A 77 -15.67 10.14 -12.00
N GLU A 78 -14.35 10.00 -11.88
CA GLU A 78 -13.39 10.68 -12.75
C GLU A 78 -12.64 9.71 -13.68
N LEU A 79 -12.44 8.45 -13.27
CA LEU A 79 -11.77 7.43 -14.09
C LEU A 79 -12.76 6.49 -14.80
N THR A 80 -13.80 6.03 -14.12
CA THR A 80 -14.75 5.04 -14.66
C THR A 80 -15.75 5.51 -15.72
N PRO A 81 -16.05 6.81 -15.96
CA PRO A 81 -16.80 7.20 -17.15
C PRO A 81 -16.18 6.73 -18.48
N PHE A 82 -14.90 6.36 -18.48
CA PHE A 82 -14.18 5.78 -19.62
C PHE A 82 -14.12 4.24 -19.66
N LEU A 83 -14.57 3.53 -18.60
CA LEU A 83 -14.38 2.08 -18.43
C LEU A 83 -15.69 1.28 -18.36
N GLN A 84 -16.86 1.93 -18.51
CA GLN A 84 -18.17 1.29 -18.45
C GLN A 84 -18.55 0.61 -19.77
N THR A 85 -17.93 -0.52 -20.08
CA THR A 85 -18.59 -1.60 -20.83
C THR A 85 -18.02 -2.93 -20.38
N ARG A 86 -18.73 -3.60 -19.47
CA ARG A 86 -18.95 -5.06 -19.46
C ARG A 86 -19.86 -5.39 -18.28
N GLU A 87 -21.12 -5.61 -18.60
CA GLU A 87 -22.07 -6.29 -17.72
C GLU A 87 -21.58 -7.73 -17.52
N TYR A 88 -21.51 -8.19 -16.27
CA TYR A 88 -21.19 -9.58 -15.96
C TYR A 88 -22.41 -10.24 -15.33
N PHE A 89 -22.89 -11.28 -16.02
CA PHE A 89 -24.02 -12.10 -15.61
C PHE A 89 -23.64 -13.09 -14.51
N CYS A 90 -24.61 -13.27 -13.62
CA CYS A 90 -24.57 -14.03 -12.38
C CYS A 90 -24.73 -15.53 -12.62
N SER A 91 -23.99 -16.34 -11.87
CA SER A 91 -24.45 -17.66 -11.45
C SER A 91 -24.26 -17.79 -9.94
N SER A 92 -25.34 -17.95 -9.21
CA SER A 92 -25.36 -18.25 -7.79
C SER A 92 -24.53 -19.50 -7.49
N THR A 93 -23.53 -19.44 -6.60
CA THR A 93 -23.21 -20.49 -5.59
C THR A 93 -21.92 -20.16 -4.81
N PRO A 94 -21.68 -20.85 -3.68
CA PRO A 94 -20.50 -20.63 -2.83
C PRO A 94 -19.16 -20.88 -3.53
N PHE A 95 -18.02 -20.59 -2.88
CA PHE A 95 -16.70 -20.96 -3.43
C PHE A 95 -16.66 -22.49 -3.63
N ASP A 96 -16.83 -22.93 -4.88
CA ASP A 96 -17.06 -24.32 -5.29
C ASP A 96 -18.33 -25.02 -4.71
N GLY A 97 -19.41 -24.29 -4.40
CA GLY A 97 -20.69 -24.90 -4.04
C GLY A 97 -20.95 -25.12 -2.54
N THR A 98 -19.98 -24.86 -1.65
CA THR A 98 -20.09 -25.04 -0.18
C THR A 98 -20.33 -23.74 0.60
N SER A 99 -21.48 -23.60 1.28
CA SER A 99 -21.75 -22.43 2.15
C SER A 99 -20.75 -22.37 3.31
N MET A 100 -20.11 -21.21 3.49
CA MET A 100 -19.12 -21.00 4.55
C MET A 100 -19.65 -20.04 5.60
N THR A 101 -19.54 -20.42 6.86
CA THR A 101 -19.83 -19.60 8.03
C THR A 101 -18.58 -19.54 8.91
N ALA A 102 -18.00 -18.36 9.03
CA ALA A 102 -16.82 -18.13 9.88
C ALA A 102 -17.21 -17.40 11.15
N LYS A 103 -16.77 -17.90 12.31
CA LYS A 103 -16.97 -17.25 13.61
C LYS A 103 -15.62 -16.89 14.22
N PHE A 104 -15.44 -15.61 14.55
CA PHE A 104 -14.25 -15.12 15.24
C PHE A 104 -14.01 -15.85 16.57
N ASP A 105 -15.09 -16.23 17.26
CA ASP A 105 -15.04 -16.93 18.54
C ASP A 105 -14.31 -18.27 18.46
N HIS A 106 -14.34 -19.00 17.34
CA HIS A 106 -13.58 -20.25 17.18
C HIS A 106 -12.06 -20.01 17.35
N VAL A 107 -11.54 -18.90 16.84
CA VAL A 107 -10.12 -18.54 16.97
C VAL A 107 -9.79 -18.12 18.42
N VAL A 108 -10.73 -17.45 19.09
CA VAL A 108 -10.62 -17.11 20.52
C VAL A 108 -10.61 -18.37 21.39
N GLN A 109 -11.52 -19.33 21.12
CA GLN A 109 -11.58 -20.61 21.79
C GLN A 109 -10.29 -21.40 21.59
N LEU A 110 -9.73 -21.43 20.37
CA LEU A 110 -8.44 -22.05 20.12
C LEU A 110 -7.33 -21.41 20.98
N HIS A 111 -7.25 -20.07 20.98
CA HIS A 111 -6.24 -19.37 21.77
C HIS A 111 -6.35 -19.69 23.28
N ARG A 112 -7.58 -19.83 23.79
CA ARG A 112 -7.84 -20.29 25.17
C ARG A 112 -7.43 -21.74 25.39
N LYS A 113 -7.73 -22.66 24.45
CA LYS A 113 -7.31 -24.09 24.52
C LYS A 113 -5.78 -24.23 24.61
N GLU A 114 -5.02 -23.33 23.99
CA GLU A 114 -3.55 -23.31 24.03
C GLU A 114 -2.94 -22.43 25.14
N MET A 115 -3.77 -21.75 25.94
CA MET A 115 -3.30 -20.88 27.02
C MET A 115 -2.58 -21.70 28.10
N GLY A 116 -1.42 -21.21 28.56
CA GLY A 116 -0.60 -21.91 29.56
C GLY A 116 0.23 -23.09 29.05
N ARG A 117 0.09 -23.49 27.78
CA ARG A 117 0.95 -24.53 27.17
C ARG A 117 2.35 -23.98 26.89
N SER A 118 3.38 -24.80 27.16
CA SER A 118 4.78 -24.46 26.89
C SER A 118 5.11 -24.41 25.39
N VAL A 119 4.42 -25.23 24.59
CA VAL A 119 4.52 -25.26 23.13
C VAL A 119 3.11 -25.10 22.54
N LYS A 120 2.94 -24.11 21.67
CA LYS A 120 1.69 -23.79 21.00
C LYS A 120 1.78 -24.14 19.52
N CYS A 121 0.77 -24.77 18.97
CA CYS A 121 0.66 -25.03 17.54
C CYS A 121 0.35 -23.72 16.79
N ALA A 122 -0.61 -22.91 17.26
CA ALA A 122 -0.86 -21.55 16.76
C ALA A 122 0.09 -20.52 17.40
N HIS A 123 1.40 -20.76 17.31
CA HIS A 123 2.44 -19.97 17.99
C HIS A 123 2.46 -18.47 17.64
N LYS A 124 1.89 -18.06 16.51
CA LYS A 124 1.76 -16.65 16.11
C LYS A 124 0.49 -15.98 16.63
N LEU A 125 -0.48 -16.76 17.08
CA LEU A 125 -1.74 -16.28 17.65
C LEU A 125 -1.49 -15.82 19.08
N SER A 126 -1.63 -14.51 19.31
CA SER A 126 -1.42 -13.87 20.61
C SER A 126 -2.60 -12.96 20.96
N ASP A 127 -2.66 -12.50 22.21
CA ASP A 127 -3.68 -11.54 22.64
C ASP A 127 -3.68 -10.26 21.78
N ARG A 128 -2.50 -9.83 21.29
CA ARG A 128 -2.39 -8.67 20.39
C ARG A 128 -3.01 -8.92 19.02
N VAL A 129 -3.03 -10.17 18.56
CA VAL A 129 -3.67 -10.56 17.29
C VAL A 129 -5.19 -10.56 17.42
N LEU A 130 -5.71 -11.02 18.56
CA LEU A 130 -7.15 -11.07 18.83
C LEU A 130 -7.73 -9.72 19.27
N ALA A 131 -6.95 -8.91 19.98
CA ALA A 131 -7.36 -7.63 20.55
C ALA A 131 -6.26 -6.56 20.35
N PRO A 132 -6.00 -6.12 19.10
CA PRO A 132 -5.00 -5.10 18.81
C PRO A 132 -5.40 -3.74 19.41
N GLN A 133 -4.42 -3.05 20.00
CA GLN A 133 -4.59 -1.66 20.43
C GLN A 133 -4.79 -0.73 19.22
N PRO A 134 -5.38 0.47 19.38
CA PRO A 134 -5.66 1.38 18.26
C PRO A 134 -4.44 1.66 17.37
N ILE A 135 -3.25 1.84 17.97
CA ILE A 135 -1.98 2.06 17.23
C ILE A 135 -1.48 0.81 16.49
N GLU A 136 -1.95 -0.38 16.88
CA GLU A 136 -1.54 -1.66 16.32
C GLU A 136 -2.47 -2.14 15.20
N ARG A 137 -3.67 -1.56 15.06
CA ARG A 137 -4.65 -1.93 14.02
C ARG A 137 -4.12 -1.71 12.60
N THR A 138 -3.14 -0.83 12.42
CA THR A 138 -2.47 -0.58 11.14
C THR A 138 -1.31 -1.55 10.87
N LYS A 139 -0.94 -2.40 11.85
CA LYS A 139 0.12 -3.40 11.67
C LYS A 139 -0.42 -4.61 10.90
N VAL A 140 -0.16 -4.62 9.60
CA VAL A 140 -0.50 -5.72 8.67
C VAL A 140 -0.06 -7.09 9.20
N GLN A 141 1.07 -7.17 9.90
CA GLN A 141 1.57 -8.41 10.51
C GLN A 141 0.59 -9.08 11.46
N LEU A 142 -0.23 -8.31 12.20
CA LEU A 142 -1.22 -8.90 13.10
C LEU A 142 -2.34 -9.61 12.32
N GLY A 143 -2.78 -9.03 11.20
CA GLY A 143 -3.70 -9.68 10.28
C GLY A 143 -3.10 -10.93 9.64
N ASP A 144 -1.84 -10.85 9.18
CA ASP A 144 -1.12 -11.99 8.62
C ASP A 144 -0.99 -13.15 9.62
N HIS A 145 -0.73 -12.84 10.90
CA HIS A 145 -0.66 -13.83 11.98
C HIS A 145 -2.02 -14.46 12.29
N PHE A 146 -3.12 -13.69 12.21
CA PHE A 146 -4.47 -14.22 12.39
C PHE A 146 -4.78 -15.30 11.35
N PHE A 147 -4.50 -15.02 10.07
CA PHE A 147 -4.71 -15.96 8.95
C PHE A 147 -3.50 -16.87 8.66
N ASP A 148 -2.55 -17.01 9.58
CA ASP A 148 -1.36 -17.82 9.35
C ASP A 148 -1.70 -19.32 9.27
N ASP A 149 -0.93 -20.05 8.46
CA ASP A 149 -1.12 -21.48 8.27
C ASP A 149 -0.99 -22.27 9.58
N SER A 150 -0.22 -21.78 10.56
CA SER A 150 -0.15 -22.38 11.90
C SER A 150 -1.48 -22.28 12.65
N THR A 151 -2.13 -21.12 12.63
CA THR A 151 -3.46 -20.91 13.23
C THR A 151 -4.52 -21.79 12.55
N ILE A 152 -4.52 -21.80 11.22
CA ILE A 152 -5.46 -22.60 10.41
C ILE A 152 -5.28 -24.10 10.67
N SER A 153 -4.04 -24.59 10.67
CA SER A 153 -3.74 -26.01 10.92
C SER A 153 -4.11 -26.41 12.34
N CYS A 154 -3.88 -25.51 13.31
CA CYS A 154 -4.23 -25.74 14.70
C CYS A 154 -5.74 -25.81 14.92
N LEU A 155 -6.52 -24.93 14.28
CA LEU A 155 -7.99 -25.01 14.28
C LEU A 155 -8.46 -26.37 13.75
N MET A 156 -7.91 -26.80 12.61
CA MET A 156 -8.25 -28.09 12.01
C MET A 156 -7.89 -29.28 12.91
N HIS A 157 -6.78 -29.21 13.65
CA HIS A 157 -6.32 -30.29 14.51
C HIS A 157 -7.01 -30.33 15.88
N CYS A 158 -7.38 -29.17 16.43
CA CYS A 158 -7.99 -29.04 17.76
C CYS A 158 -9.52 -29.14 17.74
N GLN A 159 -10.11 -29.48 16.60
CA GLN A 159 -11.53 -29.81 16.49
C GLN A 159 -11.82 -31.06 17.35
N GLY A 160 -12.79 -30.96 18.26
CA GLY A 160 -13.37 -32.15 18.89
C GLY A 160 -14.25 -32.92 17.89
N GLU A 161 -14.73 -34.10 18.27
CA GLU A 161 -15.66 -34.90 17.45
C GLU A 161 -16.99 -34.15 17.15
N GLU A 162 -17.32 -33.10 17.92
CA GLU A 162 -18.54 -32.31 17.79
C GLU A 162 -18.35 -30.93 17.10
N ASP A 163 -17.12 -30.51 16.78
CA ASP A 163 -16.80 -29.14 16.34
C ASP A 163 -16.91 -28.93 14.80
N ILE A 164 -18.00 -29.40 14.18
CA ILE A 164 -18.23 -29.29 12.72
C ILE A 164 -18.18 -27.82 12.25
N GLU A 165 -18.59 -26.86 13.09
CA GLU A 165 -18.57 -25.44 12.75
C GLU A 165 -17.16 -24.85 12.60
N TRP A 166 -16.13 -25.44 13.22
CA TRP A 166 -14.75 -24.99 13.07
C TRP A 166 -14.22 -25.22 11.65
N ILE A 167 -14.68 -26.29 10.99
CA ILE A 167 -14.32 -26.62 9.61
C ILE A 167 -14.69 -25.45 8.68
N SER A 168 -15.89 -24.91 8.84
CA SER A 168 -16.37 -23.81 8.02
C SER A 168 -15.53 -22.52 8.21
N THR A 169 -15.04 -22.28 9.43
CA THR A 169 -14.10 -21.18 9.72
C THR A 169 -12.71 -21.45 9.13
N VAL A 170 -12.23 -22.70 9.19
CA VAL A 170 -10.96 -23.11 8.58
C VAL A 170 -10.99 -22.88 7.07
N GLU A 171 -12.06 -23.28 6.39
CA GLU A 171 -12.19 -23.08 4.93
C GLU A 171 -12.22 -21.60 4.55
N PHE A 172 -12.97 -20.77 5.29
CA PHE A 172 -12.94 -19.33 5.12
C PHE A 172 -11.52 -18.75 5.31
N MET A 173 -10.83 -19.12 6.38
CA MET A 173 -9.48 -18.62 6.65
C MET A 173 -8.47 -19.09 5.59
N ARG A 174 -8.60 -20.32 5.09
CA ARG A 174 -7.80 -20.84 3.96
C ARG A 174 -8.02 -20.03 2.71
N LEU A 175 -9.26 -19.65 2.40
CA LEU A 175 -9.59 -18.82 1.25
C LEU A 175 -8.93 -17.44 1.34
N ILE A 176 -9.07 -16.76 2.49
CA ILE A 176 -8.41 -15.46 2.73
C ILE A 176 -6.89 -15.60 2.68
N ARG A 177 -6.33 -16.66 3.26
CA ARG A 177 -4.90 -16.96 3.22
C ARG A 177 -4.41 -17.18 1.78
N GLN A 178 -5.14 -17.95 0.97
CA GLN A 178 -4.82 -18.17 -0.44
C GLN A 178 -4.76 -16.85 -1.21
N PHE A 179 -5.74 -15.97 -1.01
CA PHE A 179 -5.76 -14.64 -1.62
C PHE A 179 -4.53 -13.82 -1.21
N TRP A 180 -4.27 -13.73 0.09
CA TRP A 180 -3.09 -13.02 0.61
C TRP A 180 -1.77 -13.53 0.01
N LEU A 181 -1.61 -14.86 -0.08
CA LEU A 181 -0.42 -15.48 -0.63
C LEU A 181 -0.24 -15.24 -2.13
N CYS A 182 -1.35 -15.23 -2.87
CA CYS A 182 -1.38 -14.95 -4.30
C CYS A 182 -0.93 -13.49 -4.60
N VAL A 183 -1.51 -12.51 -3.89
CA VAL A 183 -1.25 -11.09 -4.17
C VAL A 183 0.07 -10.58 -3.59
N THR A 184 0.76 -11.34 -2.73
CA THR A 184 2.03 -10.95 -2.10
C THR A 184 3.27 -11.63 -2.70
N VAL A 185 3.14 -12.33 -3.83
CA VAL A 185 4.28 -13.00 -4.49
C VAL A 185 5.25 -11.96 -5.08
N GLN A 186 6.44 -11.84 -4.49
CA GLN A 186 7.48 -10.89 -4.91
C GLN A 186 8.62 -11.49 -5.74
N SER A 187 8.64 -12.80 -5.96
CA SER A 187 9.71 -13.49 -6.66
C SER A 187 9.18 -14.70 -7.42
N LYS A 188 9.72 -14.93 -8.62
CA LYS A 188 9.43 -16.12 -9.44
C LYS A 188 9.63 -17.42 -8.66
N PHE A 189 10.64 -17.47 -7.78
CA PHE A 189 11.03 -18.66 -7.03
C PHE A 189 10.40 -18.76 -5.65
N ALA A 190 9.35 -17.97 -5.37
CA ALA A 190 8.73 -17.96 -4.05
C ALA A 190 8.10 -19.32 -3.71
N ALA A 191 7.45 -19.97 -4.68
CA ALA A 191 6.82 -21.27 -4.50
C ALA A 191 7.82 -22.38 -4.17
N GLU A 192 8.96 -22.43 -4.86
CA GLU A 192 9.99 -23.44 -4.69
C GLU A 192 10.71 -23.24 -3.34
N ARG A 193 11.15 -22.01 -3.06
CA ARG A 193 11.86 -21.69 -1.81
C ARG A 193 11.01 -21.94 -0.56
N LYS A 194 9.70 -21.67 -0.64
CA LYS A 194 8.76 -21.87 0.47
C LYS A 194 8.03 -23.21 0.41
N ARG A 195 8.26 -24.00 -0.64
CA ARG A 195 7.55 -25.27 -0.92
C ARG A 195 6.03 -25.11 -0.86
N ASP A 196 5.53 -24.00 -1.42
CA ASP A 196 4.12 -23.61 -1.34
C ASP A 196 3.61 -23.20 -2.73
N LYS A 197 2.79 -24.07 -3.35
CA LYS A 197 2.23 -23.85 -4.69
C LYS A 197 1.33 -22.60 -4.76
N ARG A 198 0.78 -22.15 -3.63
CA ARG A 198 -0.06 -20.95 -3.51
C ARG A 198 0.73 -19.65 -3.70
N ARG A 199 2.06 -19.74 -3.80
CA ARG A 199 2.99 -18.62 -4.02
C ARG A 199 3.65 -18.65 -5.39
N LYS A 200 3.07 -19.38 -6.35
CA LYS A 200 3.58 -19.42 -7.73
C LYS A 200 3.40 -18.06 -8.40
N ALA A 201 4.39 -17.66 -9.18
CA ALA A 201 4.25 -16.55 -10.11
C ALA A 201 3.28 -16.93 -11.23
N ILE A 202 2.51 -15.96 -11.72
CA ILE A 202 1.60 -16.16 -12.83
C ILE A 202 2.42 -16.20 -14.11
N SER A 203 2.16 -17.17 -15.00
CA SER A 203 2.84 -17.29 -16.29
C SER A 203 1.89 -17.86 -17.34
N SER A 204 2.22 -17.74 -18.63
CA SER A 204 1.38 -18.30 -19.71
C SER A 204 1.15 -19.82 -19.56
N ASN A 205 2.06 -20.54 -18.91
CA ASN A 205 1.95 -21.98 -18.67
C ASN A 205 1.18 -22.33 -17.38
N ASP A 206 0.99 -21.38 -16.46
CA ASP A 206 0.30 -21.58 -15.19
C ASP A 206 -0.51 -20.34 -14.81
N GLN A 207 -1.81 -20.42 -15.14
CA GLN A 207 -2.83 -19.40 -14.88
C GLN A 207 -3.68 -19.72 -13.65
N SER A 208 -3.27 -20.69 -12.81
CA SER A 208 -4.06 -21.14 -11.65
C SER A 208 -4.42 -19.99 -10.70
N GLN A 209 -3.49 -19.06 -10.49
CA GLN A 209 -3.68 -17.89 -9.64
C GLN A 209 -4.63 -16.86 -10.25
N VAL A 210 -4.62 -16.69 -11.57
CA VAL A 210 -5.56 -15.81 -12.28
C VAL A 210 -6.97 -16.36 -12.15
N TYR A 211 -7.16 -17.66 -12.37
CA TYR A 211 -8.44 -18.33 -12.18
C TYR A 211 -8.92 -18.27 -10.72
N PHE A 212 -8.00 -18.40 -9.76
CA PHE A 212 -8.32 -18.22 -8.35
C PHE A 212 -8.83 -16.79 -8.06
N LEU A 213 -8.16 -15.76 -8.57
CA LEU A 213 -8.58 -14.37 -8.37
C LEU A 213 -9.96 -14.09 -8.98
N GLN A 214 -10.24 -14.65 -10.16
CA GLN A 214 -11.56 -14.58 -10.80
C GLN A 214 -12.65 -15.15 -9.89
N LYS A 215 -12.45 -16.39 -9.42
CA LYS A 215 -13.39 -17.04 -8.50
C LYS A 215 -13.55 -16.28 -7.20
N PHE A 216 -12.46 -15.76 -6.65
CA PHE A 216 -12.46 -15.00 -5.41
C PHE A 216 -13.25 -13.69 -5.56
N ALA A 217 -13.09 -12.99 -6.68
CA ALA A 217 -13.85 -11.78 -6.98
C ALA A 217 -15.35 -12.05 -7.10
N THR A 218 -15.73 -13.10 -7.85
CA THR A 218 -17.14 -13.54 -7.96
C THR A 218 -17.71 -13.89 -6.59
N TRP A 219 -16.97 -14.67 -5.79
CA TRP A 219 -17.39 -15.04 -4.45
C TRP A 219 -17.62 -13.81 -3.54
N LEU A 220 -16.77 -12.78 -3.62
CA LEU A 220 -16.98 -11.54 -2.86
C LEU A 220 -18.23 -10.77 -3.32
N GLN A 221 -18.52 -10.76 -4.62
CA GLN A 221 -19.73 -10.13 -5.16
C GLN A 221 -20.99 -10.85 -4.71
N ASP A 222 -20.97 -12.18 -4.72
CA ASP A 222 -22.08 -13.00 -4.23
C ASP A 222 -22.28 -12.81 -2.73
N TRP A 223 -21.19 -12.77 -1.95
CA TRP A 223 -21.26 -12.49 -0.51
C TRP A 223 -21.87 -11.12 -0.22
N GLU A 224 -21.47 -10.09 -0.96
CA GLU A 224 -22.06 -8.75 -0.84
C GLU A 224 -23.57 -8.75 -1.10
N ARG A 225 -24.01 -9.37 -2.20
CA ARG A 225 -25.44 -9.46 -2.55
C ARG A 225 -26.26 -10.23 -1.51
N MET A 226 -25.73 -11.36 -1.03
CA MET A 226 -26.43 -12.20 -0.05
C MET A 226 -26.58 -11.52 1.32
N THR A 227 -25.67 -10.60 1.64
CA THR A 227 -25.66 -9.91 2.93
C THR A 227 -26.18 -8.48 2.85
N GLU A 228 -26.69 -8.06 1.70
CA GLU A 228 -27.26 -6.73 1.48
C GLU A 228 -28.40 -6.46 2.48
N GLY A 229 -28.34 -5.32 3.17
CA GLY A 229 -29.30 -4.95 4.21
C GLY A 229 -29.17 -5.74 5.52
N THR A 230 -28.22 -6.68 5.63
CA THR A 230 -27.97 -7.46 6.85
C THR A 230 -26.76 -6.94 7.63
N LYS A 231 -26.62 -7.36 8.89
CA LYS A 231 -25.42 -7.13 9.71
C LYS A 231 -24.36 -8.23 9.55
N ALA A 232 -24.59 -9.22 8.69
CA ALA A 232 -23.72 -10.38 8.51
C ALA A 232 -22.65 -10.17 7.42
N GLY A 233 -22.72 -9.07 6.67
CA GLY A 233 -21.79 -8.69 5.62
C GLY A 233 -20.78 -7.63 6.04
N LEU A 234 -19.81 -7.38 5.14
CA LEU A 234 -18.93 -6.23 5.22
C LEU A 234 -19.66 -4.97 4.71
N SER A 235 -19.11 -3.78 4.98
CA SER A 235 -19.64 -2.56 4.34
C SER A 235 -19.40 -2.62 2.82
N ARG A 236 -20.23 -1.94 2.04
CA ARG A 236 -20.07 -1.81 0.58
C ARG A 236 -18.66 -1.36 0.19
N GLU A 237 -18.11 -0.37 0.90
CA GLU A 237 -16.75 0.12 0.68
C GLU A 237 -15.69 -0.94 0.97
N THR A 238 -15.94 -1.78 1.97
CA THR A 238 -15.03 -2.85 2.40
C THR A 238 -15.07 -4.03 1.42
N PHE A 239 -16.22 -4.31 0.80
CA PHE A 239 -16.34 -5.27 -0.29
C PHE A 239 -15.69 -4.78 -1.59
N MET A 240 -15.91 -3.51 -1.93
CA MET A 240 -15.41 -2.87 -3.15
C MET A 240 -13.89 -3.01 -3.31
N ALA A 241 -13.11 -2.78 -2.25
CA ALA A 241 -11.65 -2.78 -2.31
C ALA A 241 -11.03 -4.15 -2.74
N PRO A 242 -11.30 -5.28 -2.06
CA PRO A 242 -10.77 -6.58 -2.46
C PRO A 242 -11.38 -7.10 -3.77
N GLN A 243 -12.65 -6.79 -4.08
CA GLN A 243 -13.24 -7.13 -5.38
C GLN A 243 -12.49 -6.45 -6.54
N HIS A 244 -12.28 -5.13 -6.45
CA HIS A 244 -11.51 -4.41 -7.47
C HIS A 244 -10.05 -4.84 -7.51
N THR A 245 -9.44 -5.11 -6.37
CA THR A 245 -8.06 -5.60 -6.33
C THR A 245 -7.92 -6.93 -7.06
N ALA A 246 -8.82 -7.89 -6.80
CA ALA A 246 -8.80 -9.19 -7.47
C ALA A 246 -9.00 -9.05 -8.98
N ASN A 247 -10.01 -8.28 -9.41
CA ASN A 247 -10.32 -8.03 -10.82
C ASN A 247 -9.20 -7.28 -11.57
N ALA A 248 -8.63 -6.22 -10.96
CA ALA A 248 -7.57 -5.45 -11.58
C ALA A 248 -6.27 -6.27 -11.70
N LEU A 249 -5.92 -7.05 -10.68
CA LEU A 249 -4.68 -7.83 -10.69
C LEU A 249 -4.72 -8.99 -11.67
N GLN A 250 -5.87 -9.67 -11.85
CA GLN A 250 -6.00 -10.70 -12.88
C GLN A 250 -5.90 -10.11 -14.30
N GLU A 251 -6.50 -8.95 -14.54
CA GLU A 251 -6.49 -8.29 -15.85
C GLU A 251 -5.10 -7.76 -16.17
N LEU A 252 -4.45 -7.14 -15.18
CA LEU A 252 -3.06 -6.72 -15.29
C LEU A 252 -2.13 -7.90 -15.57
N ALA A 253 -2.30 -9.03 -14.87
CA ALA A 253 -1.48 -10.20 -15.11
C ALA A 253 -1.63 -10.69 -16.55
N ASN A 254 -2.87 -10.80 -17.05
CA ASN A 254 -3.11 -11.19 -18.43
C ASN A 254 -2.50 -10.19 -19.42
N TYR A 255 -2.74 -8.89 -19.22
CA TYR A 255 -2.18 -7.82 -20.06
C TYR A 255 -0.65 -7.88 -20.14
N LEU A 256 0.03 -8.05 -19.00
CA LEU A 256 1.49 -8.15 -18.96
C LEU A 256 2.00 -9.37 -19.73
N LEU A 257 1.29 -10.50 -19.67
CA LEU A 257 1.69 -11.72 -20.36
C LEU A 257 1.38 -11.69 -21.87
N THR A 258 0.17 -11.26 -22.25
CA THR A 258 -0.32 -11.36 -23.63
C THR A 258 0.09 -10.17 -24.47
N GLU A 259 -0.10 -8.95 -23.96
CA GLU A 259 0.15 -7.71 -24.72
C GLU A 259 1.59 -7.23 -24.56
N LYS A 260 2.18 -7.39 -23.37
CA LYS A 260 3.55 -6.95 -23.09
C LYS A 260 4.60 -8.04 -23.21
N GLY A 261 4.19 -9.30 -23.42
CA GLY A 261 5.10 -10.42 -23.65
C GLY A 261 5.99 -10.77 -22.45
N PHE A 262 5.60 -10.42 -21.22
CA PHE A 262 6.34 -10.83 -20.03
C PHE A 262 6.23 -12.35 -19.86
N GLN A 263 7.31 -12.98 -19.37
CA GLN A 263 7.31 -14.42 -19.10
C GLN A 263 6.47 -14.79 -17.87
N TYR A 264 6.37 -13.86 -16.92
CA TYR A 264 5.63 -14.04 -15.68
C TYR A 264 5.22 -12.69 -15.08
N ALA A 265 4.17 -12.69 -14.27
CA ALA A 265 3.70 -11.54 -13.50
C ALA A 265 3.84 -11.80 -11.98
N LEU A 266 4.31 -10.78 -11.26
CA LEU A 266 4.51 -10.82 -9.81
C LEU A 266 3.58 -9.80 -9.13
N LEU A 267 2.43 -10.27 -8.66
CA LEU A 267 1.42 -9.39 -8.07
C LEU A 267 1.91 -8.68 -6.79
N GLY A 268 2.83 -9.28 -6.05
CA GLY A 268 3.43 -8.66 -4.85
C GLY A 268 4.33 -7.46 -5.12
N LYS A 269 4.57 -7.11 -6.39
CA LYS A 269 5.20 -5.86 -6.79
C LYS A 269 4.20 -4.71 -6.93
N ILE A 270 2.90 -5.02 -6.94
CA ILE A 270 1.81 -4.08 -7.16
C ILE A 270 1.20 -3.72 -5.80
N ASN A 271 1.95 -2.96 -4.99
CA ASN A 271 1.50 -2.49 -3.69
C ASN A 271 2.06 -1.10 -3.33
N SER A 272 1.52 -0.48 -2.28
CA SER A 272 1.92 0.85 -1.80
C SER A 272 3.01 0.81 -0.73
N ASP A 273 3.58 -0.36 -0.39
CA ASP A 273 4.61 -0.48 0.66
C ASP A 273 5.83 0.42 0.41
N PRO A 274 6.33 0.57 -0.84
CA PRO A 274 7.41 1.50 -1.11
C PRO A 274 7.08 2.96 -0.72
N LEU A 275 5.83 3.39 -0.91
CA LEU A 275 5.37 4.74 -0.55
C LEU A 275 5.33 4.90 0.98
N GLU A 276 4.77 3.91 1.67
CA GLU A 276 4.74 3.89 3.15
C GLU A 276 6.14 3.85 3.76
N HIS A 277 7.05 3.10 3.15
CA HIS A 277 8.45 3.06 3.54
C HIS A 277 9.11 4.43 3.34
N ARG A 278 8.83 5.12 2.23
CA ARG A 278 9.29 6.49 1.99
C ARG A 278 8.74 7.47 3.03
N PHE A 279 7.46 7.33 3.44
CA PHE A 279 6.91 8.08 4.58
C PHE A 279 7.60 7.75 5.92
N GLY A 280 8.02 6.50 6.10
CA GLY A 280 8.89 6.08 7.21
C GLY A 280 10.20 6.87 7.26
N TRP A 281 10.86 7.06 6.11
CA TRP A 281 12.12 7.82 6.03
C TRP A 281 11.94 9.28 6.44
N TYR A 282 10.88 9.95 6.00
CA TYR A 282 10.62 11.33 6.44
C TYR A 282 10.44 11.42 7.95
N ARG A 283 9.68 10.50 8.55
CA ARG A 283 9.50 10.46 10.01
C ARG A 283 10.83 10.28 10.72
N GLN A 284 11.66 9.35 10.27
CA GLN A 284 12.97 9.07 10.87
C GLN A 284 13.92 10.28 10.78
N LEU A 285 13.97 10.97 9.63
CA LEU A 285 14.82 12.15 9.44
C LEU A 285 14.41 13.33 10.32
N VAL A 286 13.19 13.32 10.85
CA VAL A 286 12.64 14.33 11.76
C VAL A 286 12.48 13.74 13.17
N ARG A 287 13.47 12.94 13.60
CA ARG A 287 13.55 12.34 14.95
C ARG A 287 12.36 11.43 15.30
N ALA A 288 11.90 10.64 14.34
CA ALA A 288 10.76 9.73 14.46
C ALA A 288 9.44 10.43 14.86
N ASN A 289 9.29 11.72 14.51
CA ASN A 289 8.05 12.45 14.75
C ASN A 289 6.97 12.02 13.74
N TYR A 290 5.80 11.59 14.24
CA TYR A 290 4.65 11.24 13.41
C TYR A 290 3.97 12.48 12.78
N PHE A 291 4.03 13.63 13.45
CA PHE A 291 3.40 14.87 13.00
C PHE A 291 4.44 15.79 12.33
N ILE A 292 4.78 15.46 11.09
CA ILE A 292 5.75 16.22 10.28
C ILE A 292 5.06 17.46 9.67
N SER A 293 5.71 18.62 9.71
CA SER A 293 5.24 19.81 8.97
C SER A 293 5.61 19.76 7.49
N VAL A 294 4.92 20.54 6.65
CA VAL A 294 5.23 20.61 5.21
C VAL A 294 6.69 21.01 4.97
N ARG A 295 7.24 21.95 5.75
CA ARG A 295 8.66 22.32 5.66
C ARG A 295 9.57 21.15 5.96
N GLN A 296 9.36 20.48 7.10
CA GLN A 296 10.19 19.35 7.52
C GLN A 296 10.17 18.21 6.50
N PHE A 297 8.99 17.96 5.89
CA PHE A 297 8.88 17.00 4.81
C PHE A 297 9.69 17.44 3.59
N LEU A 298 9.54 18.69 3.12
CA LEU A 298 10.29 19.21 1.97
C LEU A 298 11.81 19.16 2.18
N GLU A 299 12.27 19.48 3.39
CA GLU A 299 13.69 19.38 3.77
C GLU A 299 14.18 17.93 3.78
N ALA A 300 13.38 17.02 4.33
CA ALA A 300 13.70 15.59 4.33
C ALA A 300 13.76 15.04 2.90
N GLU A 301 12.83 15.44 2.03
CA GLU A 301 12.79 15.02 0.64
C GLU A 301 14.02 15.52 -0.15
N ARG A 302 14.44 16.77 0.05
CA ARG A 302 15.69 17.28 -0.55
C ARG A 302 16.90 16.45 -0.12
N LYS A 303 17.00 16.10 1.16
CA LYS A 303 18.10 15.28 1.69
C LYS A 303 18.11 13.88 1.06
N ILE A 304 16.94 13.25 0.90
CA ILE A 304 16.85 11.92 0.30
C ILE A 304 17.24 11.98 -1.18
N ARG A 305 16.69 12.93 -1.95
CA ARG A 305 17.03 13.11 -3.37
C ARG A 305 18.52 13.37 -3.57
N PHE A 306 19.10 14.26 -2.77
CA PHE A 306 20.53 14.55 -2.81
C PHE A 306 21.36 13.30 -2.55
N LYS A 307 21.03 12.52 -1.51
CA LYS A 307 21.69 11.25 -1.22
C LYS A 307 21.55 10.24 -2.37
N SER A 308 20.39 10.18 -3.02
CA SER A 308 20.16 9.33 -4.20
C SER A 308 21.05 9.75 -5.38
N LEU A 309 21.13 11.05 -5.68
CA LEU A 309 21.97 11.59 -6.77
C LEU A 309 23.45 11.30 -6.55
N VAL A 310 23.96 11.52 -5.33
CA VAL A 310 25.36 11.23 -4.97
C VAL A 310 25.68 9.75 -5.17
N LYS A 311 24.79 8.85 -4.74
CA LYS A 311 24.95 7.40 -4.93
C LYS A 311 24.97 6.99 -6.40
N VAL A 312 24.05 7.53 -7.22
CA VAL A 312 23.96 7.21 -8.65
C VAL A 312 25.22 7.65 -9.38
N ASN A 313 25.75 8.83 -9.05
CA ASN A 313 26.96 9.35 -9.66
C ASN A 313 28.26 8.74 -9.08
N LYS A 314 28.15 7.76 -8.17
CA LYS A 314 29.28 7.14 -7.44
C LYS A 314 30.20 8.16 -6.76
N LEU A 315 29.70 9.35 -6.48
CA LEU A 315 30.46 10.40 -5.81
C LEU A 315 30.61 10.04 -4.34
N ILE A 316 31.81 10.20 -3.80
CA ILE A 316 32.01 10.16 -2.34
C ILE A 316 31.63 11.52 -1.76
N MET A 317 31.07 11.54 -0.54
CA MET A 317 30.56 12.77 0.08
C MET A 317 31.62 13.88 0.17
N THR A 318 32.90 13.52 0.24
CA THR A 318 34.04 14.45 0.23
C THR A 318 34.14 15.21 -1.09
N GLU A 319 34.02 14.53 -2.24
CA GLU A 319 34.02 15.15 -3.57
C GLU A 319 32.86 16.13 -3.73
N VAL A 320 31.71 15.80 -3.15
CA VAL A 320 30.53 16.66 -3.16
C VAL A 320 30.80 17.95 -2.36
N THR A 321 31.38 17.85 -1.16
CA THR A 321 31.78 19.04 -0.41
C THR A 321 32.81 19.89 -1.14
N ASP A 322 33.71 19.29 -1.90
CA ASP A 322 34.72 20.02 -2.67
C ASP A 322 34.11 20.75 -3.88
N ILE A 323 33.07 20.20 -4.51
CA ILE A 323 32.28 20.89 -5.56
C ILE A 323 31.55 22.13 -5.00
N PHE A 324 31.09 22.06 -3.75
CA PHE A 324 30.39 23.16 -3.09
C PHE A 324 31.30 24.07 -2.25
N ARG A 325 32.60 23.82 -2.21
CA ARG A 325 33.57 24.79 -1.68
C ARG A 325 33.67 25.91 -2.71
N GLU A 326 33.14 27.08 -2.37
CA GLU A 326 33.45 28.29 -3.12
C GLU A 326 34.97 28.43 -3.21
N PRO A 327 35.54 28.78 -4.39
CA PRO A 327 36.95 29.06 -4.48
C PRO A 327 37.27 30.20 -3.51
N GLU A 328 38.11 29.93 -2.52
CA GLU A 328 38.65 30.95 -1.62
C GLU A 328 39.48 31.94 -2.45
N GLY A 329 38.82 32.99 -2.95
CA GLY A 329 39.50 33.96 -3.78
C GLY A 329 38.57 34.78 -4.64
N HIS A 330 37.82 35.68 -4.01
CA HIS A 330 37.73 37.11 -4.37
C HIS A 330 36.78 37.80 -3.38
N LYS A 331 37.22 37.93 -2.12
CA LYS A 331 36.80 39.10 -1.34
C LYS A 331 37.47 40.29 -2.02
N ALA A 332 36.77 40.93 -2.95
CA ALA A 332 37.15 42.24 -3.42
C ALA A 332 37.32 43.11 -2.16
N LYS A 333 38.57 43.52 -1.88
CA LYS A 333 38.83 44.61 -0.96
C LYS A 333 38.12 45.81 -1.56
N ILE A 334 36.98 46.18 -0.99
CA ILE A 334 36.45 47.53 -1.14
C ILE A 334 37.50 48.40 -0.44
N ASN A 335 38.36 49.04 -1.23
CA ASN A 335 39.18 50.13 -0.74
C ASN A 335 38.23 51.25 -0.33
N GLU A 336 38.08 51.45 0.98
CA GLU A 336 37.55 52.69 1.52
C GLU A 336 38.58 53.80 1.30
N GLU A 337 38.61 54.36 0.10
CA GLU A 337 39.03 55.76 -0.10
C GLU A 337 37.75 56.56 -0.39
N GLY A 338 37.12 56.98 0.71
CA GLY A 338 35.95 57.85 0.72
C GLY A 338 36.16 58.90 1.80
N ASP A 339 36.75 60.01 1.38
CA ASP A 339 36.68 61.36 1.94
C ASP A 339 36.00 61.51 3.31
N LYS A 340 36.81 61.78 4.34
CA LYS A 340 36.38 62.59 5.47
C LYS A 340 36.98 63.97 5.32
N ASN A 341 36.16 64.94 4.93
CA ASN A 341 36.30 66.32 5.38
C ASN A 341 34.93 67.04 5.41
N TYR A 342 34.76 67.78 6.51
CA TYR A 342 33.65 68.66 6.95
C TYR A 342 32.45 67.95 7.62
N LEU A 343 32.03 68.21 8.87
CA LEU A 343 32.27 69.18 9.97
C LEU A 343 31.48 68.70 11.21
N PRO A 344 31.57 69.32 12.40
CA PRO A 344 32.71 69.88 13.14
C PRO A 344 33.22 68.94 14.25
#